data_AF-A0AAX3PJP2-F1
#
_entry.id   AF-A0AAX3PJP2-F1
#
_cell.length_a   1.000
_cell.length_b   1.000
_cell.length_c   1.000
_cell.angle_alpha   90.00
_cell.angle_beta   90.00
_cell.angle_gamma   90.00
#
_symmetry.space_group_name_H-M   'P 1'
#
loop_
_entity.id
_entity.type
_entity.pdbx_description
1 polymer ?
#
loop_
_entity_poly.entity_id
_entity_poly.type
_entity_poly.pdbx_seq_one_letter_code
_entity_poly.pdbx_strand_id
1 'polypeptide(L)'
;MKKNIGIMAILISLYACSEHPKEQQSADTQTSTQADQSRPASGLTFNEMPNEDTRYVTIETDSVDENETLLLALQTRLLKANFEFIEKDSGSSWSENDCSLNRVIQVKGEGIRSYKAISKVKLGDEKQYRPDFVLLVFAFKDEQLAEQSFQMLKSAVYSAGGYCNGKSPETIVRNGNEIFYFTTREEAFRSYIDDYAKFIHEFKSEQIDSKI
;
A
#
# COMPACT_ATOMS: atom_id res chain seq x y z
N MET A 1 -46.20 -13.96 -57.75
CA MET A 1 -47.17 -12.85 -57.59
C MET A 1 -48.55 -13.41 -57.25
N LYS A 2 -49.10 -13.08 -56.06
CA LYS A 2 -50.53 -13.05 -55.64
C LYS A 2 -50.50 -12.90 -54.09
N LYS A 3 -50.48 -11.66 -53.58
CA LYS A 3 -51.61 -10.82 -53.13
C LYS A 3 -52.23 -11.27 -51.79
N ASN A 4 -51.70 -10.70 -50.70
CA ASN A 4 -52.36 -9.84 -49.71
C ASN A 4 -53.86 -10.00 -49.31
N ILE A 5 -54.05 -9.91 -47.99
CA ILE A 5 -55.08 -9.18 -47.19
C ILE A 5 -56.37 -9.91 -46.75
N GLY A 6 -56.67 -9.77 -45.45
CA GLY A 6 -58.03 -9.69 -44.86
C GLY A 6 -58.22 -10.51 -43.58
N ILE A 7 -57.90 -9.99 -42.38
CA ILE A 7 -58.80 -9.37 -41.39
C ILE A 7 -60.04 -10.22 -41.04
N MET A 8 -60.14 -10.70 -39.80
CA MET A 8 -61.36 -10.51 -39.00
C MET A 8 -61.12 -10.68 -37.48
N ALA A 9 -61.76 -9.79 -36.74
CA ALA A 9 -61.68 -9.56 -35.30
C ALA A 9 -62.30 -10.68 -34.45
N ILE A 10 -62.07 -10.65 -33.13
CA ILE A 10 -63.11 -10.41 -32.10
C ILE A 10 -62.44 -10.23 -30.73
N LEU A 11 -62.72 -9.09 -30.11
CA LEU A 11 -62.61 -8.80 -28.69
C LEU A 11 -63.66 -9.58 -27.91
N ILE A 12 -63.30 -10.28 -26.83
CA ILE A 12 -64.13 -10.35 -25.62
C ILE A 12 -63.22 -10.24 -24.39
N SER A 13 -63.41 -9.14 -23.69
CA SER A 13 -62.87 -8.78 -22.39
C SER A 13 -63.65 -9.42 -21.24
N LEU A 14 -62.99 -9.41 -20.08
CA LEU A 14 -63.51 -9.55 -18.71
C LEU A 14 -63.66 -10.98 -18.20
N TYR A 15 -62.84 -11.35 -17.21
CA TYR A 15 -63.33 -11.47 -15.84
C TYR A 15 -62.20 -11.23 -14.84
N ALA A 16 -62.64 -10.79 -13.66
CA ALA A 16 -61.94 -10.11 -12.59
C ALA A 16 -60.79 -10.89 -11.91
N CYS A 17 -59.92 -10.10 -11.28
CA CYS A 17 -58.91 -10.51 -10.32
C CYS A 17 -59.51 -11.22 -9.10
N SER A 18 -58.94 -12.35 -8.72
CA SER A 18 -58.73 -12.71 -7.32
C SER A 18 -57.46 -13.56 -7.23
N GLU A 19 -56.76 -13.40 -6.11
CA GLU A 19 -55.32 -13.50 -5.92
C GLU A 19 -54.64 -14.84 -6.27
N HIS A 20 -53.41 -14.63 -6.79
CA HIS A 20 -52.21 -15.46 -6.84
C HIS A 20 -52.30 -16.99 -7.02
N PRO A 21 -51.72 -17.46 -8.13
CA PRO A 21 -50.66 -18.45 -8.00
C PRO A 21 -49.46 -18.19 -8.93
N LYS A 22 -48.25 -18.56 -8.51
CA LYS A 22 -47.40 -19.60 -9.14
C LYS A 22 -45.89 -19.43 -8.89
N GLU A 23 -45.29 -20.58 -8.58
CA GLU A 23 -43.90 -20.92 -8.76
C GLU A 23 -43.40 -20.73 -10.21
N GLN A 24 -42.07 -20.54 -10.31
CA GLN A 24 -41.16 -20.77 -11.46
C GLN A 24 -41.43 -19.89 -12.70
N GLN A 25 -40.45 -19.17 -13.28
CA GLN A 25 -39.06 -19.52 -13.47
C GLN A 25 -38.28 -18.29 -14.02
N SER A 26 -37.03 -18.14 -13.57
CA SER A 26 -35.86 -17.55 -14.28
C SER A 26 -35.91 -16.10 -14.81
N ALA A 27 -35.12 -15.22 -14.18
CA ALA A 27 -33.91 -14.64 -14.80
C ALA A 27 -33.20 -13.72 -13.79
N ASP A 28 -31.93 -14.03 -13.55
CA ASP A 28 -30.83 -13.17 -13.09
C ASP A 28 -31.11 -12.06 -12.05
N THR A 29 -30.51 -12.20 -10.87
CA THR A 29 -29.55 -11.21 -10.32
C THR A 29 -29.06 -11.65 -8.93
N GLN A 30 -27.76 -11.93 -8.87
CA GLN A 30 -26.86 -11.77 -7.72
C GLN A 30 -27.30 -12.36 -6.37
N THR A 31 -26.77 -13.54 -6.07
CA THR A 31 -26.42 -13.89 -4.69
C THR A 31 -25.05 -14.54 -4.70
N SER A 32 -24.04 -13.78 -4.32
CA SER A 32 -22.81 -14.36 -3.78
C SER A 32 -22.25 -13.43 -2.72
N THR A 33 -22.58 -13.81 -1.49
CA THR A 33 -21.71 -13.84 -0.31
C THR A 33 -20.97 -12.55 0.03
N GLN A 34 -21.45 -11.93 1.10
CA GLN A 34 -20.74 -11.02 1.98
C GLN A 34 -19.27 -11.45 2.16
N ALA A 35 -18.39 -10.80 1.41
CA ALA A 35 -17.03 -10.59 1.86
C ALA A 35 -17.13 -9.54 2.98
N ASP A 36 -16.58 -9.89 4.12
CA ASP A 36 -16.46 -9.10 5.33
C ASP A 36 -15.88 -7.71 5.00
N GLN A 37 -16.77 -6.75 4.72
CA GLN A 37 -16.43 -5.35 4.59
C GLN A 37 -16.38 -4.77 6.00
N SER A 38 -15.27 -5.01 6.69
CA SER A 38 -14.83 -4.07 7.71
C SER A 38 -14.60 -2.74 7.00
N ARG A 39 -15.61 -1.86 7.01
CA ARG A 39 -15.51 -0.47 6.54
C ARG A 39 -14.18 0.12 7.02
N PRO A 40 -13.34 0.71 6.14
CA PRO A 40 -12.19 1.45 6.63
C PRO A 40 -12.68 2.56 7.55
N ALA A 41 -11.94 2.81 8.62
CA ALA A 41 -12.13 3.95 9.51
C ALA A 41 -12.27 5.23 8.68
N SER A 42 -13.20 6.11 9.07
CA SER A 42 -13.56 7.37 8.40
C SER A 42 -12.46 7.97 7.48
N GLY A 43 -12.71 8.03 6.17
CA GLY A 43 -11.79 8.57 5.16
C GLY A 43 -12.18 8.16 3.73
N LEU A 44 -11.46 8.70 2.74
CA LEU A 44 -11.53 8.27 1.33
C LEU A 44 -10.84 6.90 1.14
N THR A 45 -10.96 6.34 -0.06
CA THR A 45 -10.22 5.14 -0.51
C THR A 45 -9.20 5.51 -1.59
N PHE A 46 -8.26 4.61 -1.89
CA PHE A 46 -7.27 4.80 -2.96
C PHE A 46 -7.90 5.21 -4.30
N ASN A 47 -9.03 4.60 -4.68
CA ASN A 47 -9.69 4.87 -5.96
C ASN A 47 -10.46 6.20 -6.00
N GLU A 48 -10.68 6.83 -4.84
CA GLU A 48 -11.36 8.11 -4.72
C GLU A 48 -10.36 9.28 -4.69
N MET A 49 -9.06 9.01 -4.77
CA MET A 49 -7.99 9.99 -4.79
C MET A 49 -7.05 9.79 -5.99
N PRO A 50 -6.52 10.86 -6.59
CA PRO A 50 -6.89 12.27 -6.35
C PRO A 50 -8.27 12.62 -6.93
N ASN A 51 -8.92 13.64 -6.34
CA ASN A 51 -10.18 14.24 -6.77
C ASN A 51 -10.07 15.79 -6.75
N GLU A 52 -11.19 16.49 -7.01
CA GLU A 52 -11.21 17.96 -7.11
C GLU A 52 -10.80 18.70 -5.83
N ASP A 53 -10.97 18.07 -4.66
CA ASP A 53 -10.64 18.63 -3.36
C ASP A 53 -9.25 18.20 -2.85
N THR A 54 -8.54 17.35 -3.61
CA THR A 54 -7.25 16.80 -3.20
C THR A 54 -6.18 17.89 -3.10
N ARG A 55 -5.55 17.97 -1.93
CA ARG A 55 -4.43 18.89 -1.68
C ARG A 55 -3.10 18.21 -1.96
N TYR A 56 -2.17 18.92 -2.59
CA TYR A 56 -0.82 18.42 -2.82
C TYR A 56 0.15 19.09 -1.84
N VAL A 57 0.97 18.28 -1.17
CA VAL A 57 2.05 18.76 -0.30
C VAL A 57 3.36 18.18 -0.78
N THR A 58 4.42 18.98 -0.79
CA THR A 58 5.76 18.53 -1.15
C THR A 58 6.66 18.51 0.08
N ILE A 59 7.39 17.42 0.24
CA ILE A 59 8.48 17.22 1.19
C ILE A 59 9.76 17.19 0.34
N GLU A 60 10.68 18.11 0.59
CA GLU A 60 11.98 18.14 -0.08
C GLU A 60 13.01 17.39 0.78
N THR A 61 13.80 16.54 0.13
CA THR A 61 14.90 15.77 0.70
C THR A 61 16.23 16.36 0.27
N ASP A 62 17.23 16.22 1.12
CA ASP A 62 18.56 16.79 0.94
C ASP A 62 19.59 15.70 0.69
N SER A 63 20.58 15.98 -0.17
CA SER A 63 21.78 15.18 -0.23
C SER A 63 22.62 15.47 1.02
N VAL A 64 22.64 14.52 1.95
CA VAL A 64 23.44 14.55 3.18
C VAL A 64 24.26 13.27 3.28
N ASP A 65 25.31 13.30 4.09
CA ASP A 65 26.10 12.11 4.37
C ASP A 65 25.20 11.00 4.92
N GLU A 66 25.30 9.82 4.32
CA GLU A 66 24.50 8.67 4.70
C GLU A 66 24.84 8.23 6.13
N ASN A 67 23.86 7.65 6.84
CA ASN A 67 24.16 6.90 8.06
C ASN A 67 24.83 5.55 7.71
N GLU A 68 26.07 5.59 7.22
CA GLU A 68 26.83 4.44 6.75
C GLU A 68 26.91 3.33 7.81
N THR A 69 27.02 3.72 9.08
CA THR A 69 27.10 2.78 10.20
C THR A 69 25.80 1.98 10.36
N LEU A 70 24.64 2.64 10.29
CA LEU A 70 23.33 1.98 10.34
C LEU A 70 23.11 1.12 9.10
N LEU A 71 23.39 1.65 7.91
CA LEU A 71 23.21 0.93 6.64
C LEU A 71 24.08 -0.34 6.59
N LEU A 72 25.34 -0.26 7.01
CA LEU A 72 26.23 -1.42 7.11
C LEU A 72 25.73 -2.45 8.13
N ALA A 73 25.22 -2.00 9.27
CA ALA A 73 24.64 -2.88 10.28
C ALA A 73 23.38 -3.60 9.76
N LEU A 74 22.51 -2.88 9.05
CA LEU A 74 21.33 -3.43 8.38
C LEU A 74 21.72 -4.46 7.32
N GLN A 75 22.65 -4.11 6.43
CA GLN A 75 23.15 -5.00 5.40
C GLN A 75 23.76 -6.27 6.00
N THR A 76 24.54 -6.15 7.08
CA THR A 76 25.12 -7.29 7.80
C THR A 76 24.04 -8.19 8.40
N ARG A 77 23.00 -7.60 9.00
CA ARG A 77 21.87 -8.36 9.56
C ARG A 77 21.10 -9.10 8.46
N LEU A 78 20.82 -8.44 7.34
CA LEU A 78 20.19 -9.02 6.17
C LEU A 78 21.01 -10.19 5.61
N LEU A 79 22.32 -10.01 5.46
CA LEU A 79 23.22 -11.04 4.97
C LEU A 79 23.21 -12.29 5.87
N LYS A 80 23.26 -12.10 7.20
CA LYS A 80 23.13 -13.21 8.19
C LYS A 80 21.78 -13.92 8.08
N ALA A 81 20.73 -13.20 7.71
CA ALA A 81 19.39 -13.75 7.44
C ALA A 81 19.23 -14.32 6.01
N ASN A 82 20.32 -14.47 5.25
CA ASN A 82 20.33 -14.94 3.86
C ASN A 82 19.57 -14.05 2.87
N PHE A 83 19.53 -12.74 3.11
CA PHE A 83 19.05 -11.77 2.14
C PHE A 83 20.19 -11.23 1.27
N GLU A 84 19.89 -10.99 0.00
CA GLU A 84 20.63 -10.05 -0.84
C GLU A 84 20.06 -8.66 -0.59
N PHE A 85 20.93 -7.66 -0.48
CA PHE A 85 20.55 -6.26 -0.31
C PHE A 85 21.19 -5.46 -1.44
N ILE A 86 20.35 -4.94 -2.32
CA ILE A 86 20.76 -4.42 -3.63
C ILE A 86 20.26 -2.98 -3.73
N GLU A 87 21.19 -2.03 -3.83
CA GLU A 87 20.85 -0.66 -4.17
C GLU A 87 20.24 -0.60 -5.58
N LYS A 88 19.23 0.26 -5.73
CA LYS A 88 18.51 0.51 -6.97
C LYS A 88 18.64 1.97 -7.29
N ASP A 89 18.63 2.30 -8.58
CA ASP A 89 18.47 3.67 -9.03
C ASP A 89 17.22 4.25 -8.38
N SER A 90 17.43 5.20 -7.45
CA SER A 90 16.35 5.97 -6.89
C SER A 90 15.93 7.00 -7.93
N GLY A 91 14.63 7.08 -8.20
CA GLY A 91 14.08 8.28 -8.81
C GLY A 91 14.26 9.47 -7.87
N SER A 92 14.12 10.69 -8.37
CA SER A 92 14.13 11.91 -7.56
C SER A 92 12.76 12.25 -6.96
N SER A 93 11.79 11.32 -7.02
CA SER A 93 10.46 11.53 -6.48
C SER A 93 9.76 10.24 -6.07
N TRP A 94 8.96 10.32 -5.02
CA TRP A 94 8.01 9.30 -4.57
C TRP A 94 6.74 10.00 -4.06
N SER A 95 5.63 9.29 -3.94
CA SER A 95 4.38 9.89 -3.45
C SER A 95 3.55 8.92 -2.62
N GLU A 96 2.82 9.47 -1.66
CA GLU A 96 1.89 8.76 -0.79
C GLU A 96 0.55 9.48 -0.71
N ASN A 97 -0.55 8.75 -0.76
CA ASN A 97 -1.86 9.30 -0.49
C ASN A 97 -2.15 9.26 1.02
N ASP A 98 -2.80 10.32 1.51
CA ASP A 98 -3.41 10.42 2.83
C ASP A 98 -4.93 10.55 2.66
N CYS A 99 -5.61 9.41 2.77
CA CYS A 99 -7.03 9.29 2.50
C CYS A 99 -7.89 9.88 3.61
N SER A 100 -7.32 10.06 4.80
CA SER A 100 -8.01 10.69 5.92
C SER A 100 -8.03 12.22 5.76
N LEU A 101 -7.04 12.80 5.09
CA LEU A 101 -6.93 14.24 4.90
C LEU A 101 -7.15 14.73 3.45
N ASN A 102 -7.52 13.82 2.53
CA ASN A 102 -7.63 14.08 1.09
C ASN A 102 -6.38 14.81 0.56
N ARG A 103 -5.20 14.26 0.85
CA ARG A 103 -3.92 14.86 0.50
C ARG A 103 -3.02 13.86 -0.24
N VAL A 104 -2.31 14.33 -1.26
CA VAL A 104 -1.18 13.61 -1.87
C VAL A 104 0.11 14.25 -1.39
N ILE A 105 0.96 13.48 -0.75
CA ILE A 105 2.30 13.90 -0.33
C ILE A 105 3.28 13.47 -1.42
N GLN A 106 4.06 14.42 -1.92
CA GLN A 106 5.15 14.17 -2.85
C GLN A 106 6.46 14.36 -2.11
N VAL A 107 7.28 13.31 -2.05
CA VAL A 107 8.66 13.41 -1.57
C VAL A 107 9.55 13.61 -2.79
N LYS A 108 10.40 14.63 -2.79
CA LYS A 108 11.27 14.99 -3.92
C LYS A 108 12.69 15.32 -3.45
N GLY A 109 13.64 15.31 -4.37
CA GLY A 109 15.01 15.76 -4.13
C GLY A 109 16.04 14.66 -4.29
N GLU A 110 17.29 15.00 -3.97
CA GLU A 110 18.46 14.14 -4.15
C GLU A 110 18.74 13.25 -2.92
N GLY A 111 18.01 13.45 -1.82
CA GLY A 111 18.13 12.66 -0.60
C GLY A 111 17.34 11.35 -0.60
N ILE A 112 16.86 10.90 -1.76
CA ILE A 112 16.08 9.66 -1.91
C ILE A 112 17.02 8.53 -2.33
N ARG A 113 17.03 7.44 -1.54
CA ARG A 113 17.73 6.18 -1.88
C ARG A 113 16.75 5.03 -1.87
N SER A 114 17.01 4.03 -2.71
CA SER A 114 16.15 2.85 -2.86
C SER A 114 16.96 1.57 -2.82
N TYR A 115 16.49 0.60 -2.06
CA TYR A 115 17.11 -0.70 -1.94
C TYR A 115 16.07 -1.80 -2.10
N LYS A 116 16.45 -2.90 -2.74
CA LYS A 116 15.68 -4.13 -2.78
C LYS A 116 16.37 -5.19 -1.94
N ALA A 117 15.64 -5.77 -1.00
CA ALA A 117 16.07 -6.94 -0.24
C ALA A 117 15.37 -8.19 -0.76
N ILE A 118 16.10 -9.27 -1.04
CA ILE A 118 15.54 -10.54 -1.54
C ILE A 118 16.12 -11.72 -0.76
N SER A 119 15.27 -12.55 -0.17
CA SER A 119 15.71 -13.77 0.51
C SER A 119 16.21 -14.82 -0.48
N LYS A 120 17.41 -15.36 -0.21
CA LYS A 120 17.96 -16.57 -0.84
C LYS A 120 17.24 -17.83 -0.38
N VAL A 121 16.54 -17.77 0.75
CA VAL A 121 15.69 -18.86 1.25
C VAL A 121 14.26 -18.69 0.76
N LYS A 122 13.69 -19.77 0.22
CA LYS A 122 12.32 -19.79 -0.28
C LYS A 122 11.37 -20.32 0.81
N LEU A 123 10.12 -19.84 0.82
CA LEU A 123 9.05 -20.24 1.73
C LEU A 123 7.93 -21.03 1.01
N GLY A 124 7.08 -21.69 1.80
CA GLY A 124 5.95 -22.51 1.37
C GLY A 124 6.33 -23.98 1.16
N ASP A 125 5.31 -24.84 1.12
CA ASP A 125 5.46 -26.31 1.03
C ASP A 125 6.29 -26.75 -0.18
N GLU A 126 6.24 -25.97 -1.26
CA GLU A 126 7.00 -26.21 -2.49
C GLU A 126 8.11 -25.18 -2.75
N LYS A 127 8.46 -24.34 -1.77
CA LYS A 127 9.47 -23.30 -1.93
C LYS A 127 9.17 -22.40 -3.14
N GLN A 128 7.92 -21.99 -3.33
CA GLN A 128 7.54 -21.21 -4.51
C GLN A 128 7.84 -19.72 -4.36
N TYR A 129 7.88 -19.20 -3.12
CA TYR A 129 7.97 -17.76 -2.88
C TYR A 129 9.28 -17.38 -2.20
N ARG A 130 9.82 -16.22 -2.57
CA ARG A 130 10.96 -15.59 -1.89
C ARG A 130 10.45 -14.33 -1.21
N PRO A 131 10.59 -14.21 0.12
CA PRO A 131 10.42 -12.94 0.81
C PRO A 131 11.29 -11.88 0.15
N ASP A 132 10.66 -10.77 -0.20
CA ASP A 132 11.34 -9.58 -0.69
C ASP A 132 10.64 -8.34 -0.18
N PHE A 133 11.39 -7.24 -0.10
CA PHE A 133 10.85 -5.93 0.23
C PHE A 133 11.68 -4.85 -0.44
N VAL A 134 11.07 -3.68 -0.56
CA VAL A 134 11.72 -2.43 -0.97
C VAL A 134 11.89 -1.57 0.28
N LEU A 135 13.05 -0.96 0.40
CA LEU A 135 13.35 0.07 1.39
C LEU A 135 13.63 1.37 0.63
N LEU A 136 12.84 2.41 0.92
CA LEU A 136 13.14 3.78 0.54
C LEU A 136 13.71 4.52 1.75
N VAL A 137 14.78 5.27 1.54
CA VAL A 137 15.36 6.15 2.55
C VAL A 137 15.22 7.58 2.09
N PHE A 138 14.69 8.44 2.94
CA PHE A 138 14.55 9.87 2.72
C PHE A 138 15.43 10.61 3.71
N ALA A 139 16.45 11.30 3.21
CA ALA A 139 17.41 12.03 4.02
C ALA A 139 17.06 13.52 4.07
N PHE A 140 17.24 14.12 5.25
CA PHE A 140 16.93 15.52 5.52
C PHE A 140 18.15 16.23 6.11
N LYS A 141 18.22 17.54 5.88
CA LYS A 141 19.28 18.38 6.44
C LYS A 141 19.45 18.27 7.95
N ASP A 142 18.36 18.10 8.69
CA ASP A 142 18.38 18.02 10.15
C ASP A 142 17.25 17.15 10.72
N GLU A 143 17.38 16.80 12.01
CA GLU A 143 16.41 15.95 12.70
C GLU A 143 15.02 16.60 12.86
N GLN A 144 14.94 17.93 12.89
CA GLN A 144 13.68 18.63 13.06
C GLN A 144 12.83 18.50 11.80
N LEU A 145 13.43 18.70 10.62
CA LEU A 145 12.79 18.48 9.33
C LEU A 145 12.42 17.00 9.14
N ALA A 146 13.30 16.08 9.52
CA ALA A 146 13.02 14.65 9.48
C ALA A 146 11.82 14.28 10.37
N GLU A 147 11.72 14.81 11.59
CA GLU A 147 10.60 14.52 12.48
C GLU A 147 9.28 15.07 11.94
N GLN A 148 9.25 16.32 11.46
CA GLN A 148 8.04 16.91 10.87
C GLN A 148 7.57 16.12 9.64
N SER A 149 8.51 15.75 8.77
CA SER A 149 8.23 14.96 7.56
C SER A 149 7.77 13.55 7.91
N PHE A 150 8.38 12.94 8.93
CA PHE A 150 8.00 11.62 9.42
C PHE A 150 6.58 11.58 9.95
N GLN A 151 6.16 12.56 10.76
CA GLN A 151 4.78 12.59 11.26
C GLN A 151 3.78 12.73 10.11
N MET A 152 4.11 13.52 9.09
CA MET A 152 3.26 13.67 7.91
C MET A 152 3.13 12.37 7.11
N LEU A 153 4.26 11.73 6.81
CA LEU A 153 4.30 10.48 6.06
C LEU A 153 3.67 9.33 6.85
N LYS A 154 3.97 9.22 8.14
CA LYS A 154 3.38 8.21 9.02
C LYS A 154 1.86 8.30 9.06
N SER A 155 1.32 9.52 9.13
CA SER A 155 -0.14 9.74 9.04
C SER A 155 -0.71 9.20 7.72
N ALA A 156 -0.03 9.44 6.60
CA ALA A 156 -0.47 8.98 5.28
C ALA A 156 -0.40 7.45 5.14
N VAL A 157 0.72 6.83 5.52
CA VAL A 157 0.94 5.37 5.49
C VAL A 157 -0.16 4.63 6.24
N TYR A 158 -0.55 5.11 7.42
CA TYR A 158 -1.59 4.47 8.23
C TYR A 158 -3.00 5.04 8.01
N SER A 159 -3.18 5.94 7.05
CA SER A 159 -4.50 6.49 6.71
C SER A 159 -5.43 5.42 6.15
N ALA A 160 -6.74 5.59 6.34
CA ALA A 160 -7.76 4.59 5.99
C ALA A 160 -7.45 3.16 6.51
N GLY A 161 -6.80 3.07 7.68
CA GLY A 161 -6.42 1.79 8.29
C GLY A 161 -5.25 1.08 7.60
N GLY A 162 -4.44 1.80 6.82
CA GLY A 162 -3.29 1.25 6.09
C GLY A 162 -3.64 0.72 4.69
N TYR A 163 -4.82 1.06 4.16
CA TYR A 163 -5.27 0.64 2.83
C TYR A 163 -5.37 1.80 1.83
N CYS A 164 -4.91 3.00 2.22
CA CYS A 164 -5.01 4.17 1.37
C CYS A 164 -4.17 4.05 0.09
N ASN A 165 -3.06 3.30 0.12
CA ASN A 165 -2.09 3.19 -0.99
C ASN A 165 -2.09 1.79 -1.64
N GLY A 166 -3.20 1.07 -1.48
CA GLY A 166 -3.38 -0.27 -2.02
C GLY A 166 -3.36 -1.35 -0.95
N LYS A 167 -2.98 -2.56 -1.35
CA LYS A 167 -2.97 -3.75 -0.47
C LYS A 167 -1.57 -4.16 -0.02
N SER A 168 -0.54 -3.49 -0.53
CA SER A 168 0.84 -3.79 -0.19
C SER A 168 1.09 -3.45 1.28
N PRO A 169 1.68 -4.35 2.08
CA PRO A 169 2.06 -4.03 3.44
C PRO A 169 3.15 -2.98 3.47
N GLU A 170 2.96 -1.98 4.33
CA GLU A 170 3.85 -0.84 4.48
C GLU A 170 4.15 -0.58 5.96
N THR A 171 5.36 -0.12 6.24
CA THR A 171 5.75 0.37 7.56
C THR A 171 6.80 1.46 7.42
N ILE A 172 6.83 2.40 8.35
CA ILE A 172 7.71 3.57 8.28
C ILE A 172 8.29 3.91 9.65
N VAL A 173 9.58 4.18 9.69
CA VAL A 173 10.31 4.57 10.90
C VAL A 173 11.27 5.72 10.61
N ARG A 174 11.73 6.39 11.67
CA ARG A 174 12.78 7.41 11.60
C ARG A 174 13.95 7.01 12.49
N ASN A 175 15.17 7.32 12.04
CA ASN A 175 16.39 7.31 12.85
C ASN A 175 17.23 8.55 12.50
N GLY A 176 17.50 9.40 13.48
CA GLY A 176 18.19 10.68 13.24
C GLY A 176 17.45 11.56 12.23
N ASN A 177 18.17 12.04 11.23
CA ASN A 177 17.70 12.87 10.13
C ASN A 177 17.23 12.06 8.90
N GLU A 178 17.05 10.75 9.03
CA GLU A 178 16.62 9.86 7.93
C GLU A 178 15.29 9.16 8.26
N ILE A 179 14.42 9.04 7.26
CA ILE A 179 13.18 8.27 7.31
C ILE A 179 13.34 7.02 6.44
N PHE A 180 12.88 5.89 6.96
CA PHE A 180 12.98 4.58 6.32
C PHE A 180 11.56 4.06 6.10
N TYR A 181 11.17 3.97 4.83
CA TYR A 181 9.89 3.45 4.40
C TYR A 181 10.07 2.07 3.79
N PHE A 182 9.34 1.09 4.29
CA PHE A 182 9.37 -0.27 3.82
C PHE A 182 8.05 -0.64 3.17
N THR A 183 8.12 -1.34 2.04
CA THR A 183 6.95 -1.95 1.41
C THR A 183 7.30 -3.34 0.89
N THR A 184 6.33 -4.24 0.90
CA THR A 184 6.44 -5.56 0.29
C THR A 184 5.19 -5.86 -0.54
N ARG A 185 5.29 -6.83 -1.43
CA ARG A 185 4.19 -7.21 -2.34
C ARG A 185 3.12 -8.10 -1.70
N GLU A 186 3.43 -8.74 -0.57
CA GLU A 186 2.57 -9.78 0.01
C GLU A 186 2.47 -9.63 1.54
N GLU A 187 1.26 -9.72 2.09
CA GLU A 187 0.99 -9.66 3.53
C GLU A 187 1.77 -10.72 4.34
N ALA A 188 2.01 -11.90 3.74
CA ALA A 188 2.82 -12.95 4.34
C ALA A 188 4.28 -12.52 4.62
N PHE A 189 4.76 -11.43 4.02
CA PHE A 189 6.10 -10.90 4.22
C PHE A 189 6.14 -9.71 5.20
N ARG A 190 5.01 -9.28 5.77
CA ARG A 190 4.93 -8.12 6.68
C ARG A 190 5.91 -8.22 7.86
N SER A 191 6.04 -9.41 8.46
CA SER A 191 6.94 -9.59 9.62
C SER A 191 8.39 -9.25 9.30
N TYR A 192 8.85 -9.47 8.06
CA TYR A 192 10.20 -9.09 7.66
C TYR A 192 10.38 -7.57 7.69
N ILE A 193 9.45 -6.81 7.12
CA ILE A 193 9.57 -5.35 7.09
C ILE A 193 9.42 -4.75 8.49
N ASP A 194 8.53 -5.30 9.32
CA ASP A 194 8.36 -4.84 10.71
C ASP A 194 9.61 -5.12 11.57
N ASP A 195 10.23 -6.30 11.42
CA ASP A 195 11.44 -6.66 12.15
C ASP A 195 12.63 -5.74 11.80
N TYR A 196 12.83 -5.43 10.52
CA TYR A 196 13.92 -4.55 10.09
C TYR A 196 13.62 -3.08 10.40
N ALA A 197 12.36 -2.64 10.28
CA ALA A 197 11.96 -1.30 10.70
C ALA A 197 12.20 -1.09 12.21
N LYS A 198 11.84 -2.08 13.03
CA LYS A 198 12.14 -2.05 14.47
C LYS A 198 13.64 -1.96 14.74
N PHE A 199 14.44 -2.78 14.06
CA PHE A 199 15.90 -2.73 14.19
C PHE A 199 16.47 -1.34 13.88
N ILE A 200 16.02 -0.70 12.79
CA ILE A 200 16.45 0.66 12.43
C ILE A 200 16.01 1.68 13.48
N HIS A 201 14.77 1.61 13.95
CA HIS A 201 14.27 2.56 14.94
C HIS A 201 15.04 2.51 16.27
N GLU A 202 15.43 1.30 16.69
CA GLU A 202 16.15 1.07 17.95
C GLU A 202 17.67 1.21 17.83
N PHE A 203 18.20 1.36 16.61
CA PHE A 203 19.63 1.40 16.35
C PHE A 203 20.32 2.62 16.99
N LYS A 204 21.42 2.36 17.70
CA LYS A 204 22.32 3.39 18.27
C LYS A 204 23.75 3.04 17.87
N SER A 205 24.48 4.00 17.29
CA SER A 205 25.84 3.82 16.78
C SER A 205 26.83 3.30 17.86
N GLU A 206 26.65 3.71 19.11
CA GLU A 206 27.49 3.32 20.26
C GLU A 206 27.45 1.81 20.60
N GLN A 207 26.57 1.01 19.99
CA GLN A 207 26.44 -0.42 20.29
C GLN A 207 27.40 -1.35 19.52
N ILE A 208 28.13 -0.83 18.52
CA ILE A 208 29.04 -1.66 17.70
C ILE A 208 30.39 -1.90 18.42
N ASP A 209 30.87 -0.94 19.20
CA ASP A 209 32.18 -1.02 19.86
C ASP A 209 32.21 -1.94 21.10
N SER A 210 31.07 -2.44 21.56
CA SER A 210 30.97 -3.25 22.79
C SER A 210 30.93 -4.77 22.55
N LYS A 211 30.98 -5.23 21.30
CA LYS A 211 30.87 -6.65 20.94
C LYS A 211 31.94 -7.16 19.97
N ILE A 212 33.04 -6.43 19.82
CA ILE A 212 34.26 -6.90 19.14
C ILE A 212 35.31 -7.25 20.19
#